data_AF-A0A7Y2NAY3-F1
#
_entry.id   AF-A0A7Y2NAY3-F1
#
_cell.length_a   1.000
_cell.length_b   1.000
_cell.length_c   1.000
_cell.angle_alpha   90.00
_cell.angle_beta   90.00
_cell.angle_gamma   90.00
#
_symmetry.space_group_name_H-M   'P 1'
#
loop_
_entity.id
_entity.type
_entity.pdbx_description
1 polymer ?
#
loop_
_entity_poly.entity_id
_entity_poly.type
_entity_poly.pdbx_seq_one_letter_code
_entity_poly.pdbx_strand_id
1 'polypeptide(L)'
;MNTQESMDWAREHVKRVQDFLYHLVTYVVVNTLLIIIDLRADTAGDQIFGLDFAYWPILFWGLGVMGHAISVFVGDRRVRTLAERDRSRHLSSH
;
A
#
# COMPACT_ATOMS: atom_id res chain seq x y z
N MET A 1 -2.20 27.83 -19.60
CA MET A 1 -1.93 26.62 -18.81
C MET A 1 -0.70 25.96 -19.40
N ASN A 2 0.42 25.99 -18.67
CA ASN A 2 1.70 25.51 -19.17
C ASN A 2 1.73 23.97 -19.07
N THR A 3 2.01 23.30 -20.18
CA THR A 3 1.91 21.84 -20.33
C THR A 3 2.82 21.07 -19.37
N GLN A 4 3.87 21.71 -18.83
CA GLN A 4 4.79 21.10 -17.85
C GLN A 4 4.15 20.83 -16.48
N GLU A 5 3.34 21.74 -15.92
CA GLU A 5 2.65 21.49 -14.64
C GLU A 5 1.70 20.29 -14.71
N SER A 6 1.12 20.04 -15.88
CA SER A 6 0.22 18.90 -16.10
C SER A 6 0.94 17.54 -16.20
N MET A 7 2.25 17.52 -16.45
CA MET A 7 3.02 16.26 -16.51
C MET A 7 3.52 15.83 -15.13
N ASP A 8 3.83 16.78 -14.26
CA ASP A 8 4.41 16.47 -12.95
C ASP A 8 3.39 15.90 -11.98
N TRP A 9 2.14 16.41 -11.97
CA TRP A 9 1.08 15.86 -11.12
C TRP A 9 0.74 14.40 -11.49
N ALA A 10 0.78 14.08 -12.79
CA ALA A 10 0.48 12.74 -13.29
C ALA A 10 1.57 11.74 -12.86
N ARG A 11 2.84 12.14 -12.92
CA ARG A 11 3.97 11.30 -12.49
C ARG A 11 3.93 11.02 -11.00
N GLU A 12 3.60 12.02 -10.20
CA GLU A 12 3.56 11.90 -8.75
C GLU A 12 2.42 11.00 -8.27
N HIS A 13 1.29 11.03 -8.97
CA HIS A 13 0.16 10.14 -8.70
C HIS A 13 0.50 8.68 -9.05
N VAL A 14 1.15 8.46 -10.21
CA VAL A 14 1.58 7.12 -10.63
C VAL A 14 2.59 6.53 -9.65
N LYS A 15 3.55 7.31 -9.16
CA LYS A 15 4.58 6.83 -8.23
C LYS A 15 4.01 6.31 -6.91
N ARG A 16 2.99 6.99 -6.36
CA ARG A 16 2.28 6.55 -5.14
C ARG A 16 1.50 5.25 -5.35
N VAL A 17 0.85 5.11 -6.50
CA VAL A 17 0.15 3.88 -6.87
C VAL A 17 1.14 2.74 -7.11
N GLN A 18 2.30 3.03 -7.71
CA GLN A 18 3.32 2.04 -8.01
C GLN A 18 3.91 1.43 -6.73
N ASP A 19 4.26 2.25 -5.73
CA ASP A 19 4.78 1.76 -4.45
C ASP A 19 3.76 0.88 -3.70
N PHE A 20 2.47 1.24 -3.77
CA PHE A 20 1.38 0.41 -3.23
C PHE A 20 1.26 -0.91 -4.00
N LEU A 21 1.31 -0.88 -5.33
CA LEU A 21 1.24 -2.07 -6.17
C LEU A 21 2.43 -3.00 -5.93
N TYR A 22 3.65 -2.49 -5.73
CA TYR A 22 4.80 -3.32 -5.39
C TYR A 22 4.60 -4.10 -4.08
N HIS A 23 4.06 -3.44 -3.05
CA HIS A 23 3.73 -4.11 -1.79
C HIS A 23 2.60 -5.13 -1.96
N LEU A 24 1.57 -4.79 -2.71
CA LEU A 24 0.44 -5.70 -2.97
C LEU A 24 0.86 -6.91 -3.80
N VAL A 25 1.67 -6.71 -4.85
CA VAL A 25 2.21 -7.79 -5.70
C VAL A 25 3.12 -8.70 -4.88
N THR A 26 4.03 -8.12 -4.08
CA THR A 26 4.89 -8.92 -3.20
C THR A 26 4.05 -9.73 -2.21
N TYR A 27 3.01 -9.12 -1.61
CA TYR A 27 2.07 -9.83 -0.75
C TYR A 27 1.41 -10.99 -1.49
N VAL A 28 0.82 -10.77 -2.67
CA VAL A 28 0.14 -11.85 -3.43
C VAL A 28 1.12 -12.96 -3.81
N VAL A 29 2.31 -12.62 -4.31
CA VAL A 29 3.32 -13.60 -4.74
C VAL A 29 3.80 -14.44 -3.55
N VAL A 30 4.22 -13.81 -2.45
CA VAL A 30 4.75 -14.52 -1.27
C VAL A 30 3.68 -15.38 -0.60
N ASN A 31 2.45 -14.86 -0.43
CA ASN A 31 1.37 -15.64 0.17
C ASN A 31 0.96 -16.82 -0.71
N THR A 32 0.91 -16.64 -2.04
CA THR A 32 0.63 -17.75 -2.96
C THR A 32 1.70 -18.82 -2.87
N LEU A 33 2.98 -18.42 -2.80
CA LEU A 33 4.11 -19.33 -2.69
C LEU A 33 4.11 -20.07 -1.34
N LEU A 34 3.78 -19.38 -0.24
CA LEU A 34 3.59 -19.97 1.09
C LEU A 34 2.47 -21.00 1.11
N ILE A 35 1.30 -20.66 0.57
CA ILE A 35 0.17 -21.59 0.47
C ILE A 35 0.56 -22.84 -0.34
N ILE A 36 1.29 -22.67 -1.45
CA ILE A 36 1.77 -23.80 -2.24
C ILE A 36 2.74 -24.68 -1.43
N ILE A 37 3.68 -24.09 -0.69
CA ILE A 37 4.61 -24.84 0.15
C ILE A 37 3.85 -25.56 1.27
N ASP A 38 2.90 -24.89 1.93
CA ASP A 38 2.12 -25.44 3.03
C ASP A 38 1.21 -26.59 2.57
N LEU A 39 0.57 -26.47 1.40
CA LEU A 39 -0.20 -27.56 0.78
C LEU A 39 0.65 -28.75 0.33
N ARG A 40 1.94 -28.54 0.05
CA ARG A 40 2.89 -29.59 -0.38
C ARG A 40 3.62 -30.21 0.80
N ALA A 41 3.78 -29.47 1.88
CA ALA A 41 4.27 -29.97 3.14
C ALA A 41 3.13 -30.79 3.76
N ASP A 42 3.24 -32.12 3.73
CA ASP A 42 2.35 -33.04 4.46
C ASP A 42 2.47 -32.74 5.97
N THR A 43 1.75 -31.71 6.42
CA THR A 43 1.87 -31.21 7.78
C THR A 43 0.83 -31.96 8.61
N ALA A 44 1.33 -32.96 9.33
CA ALA A 44 0.56 -33.86 10.19
C ALA A 44 0.05 -33.21 11.50
N GLY A 45 0.00 -31.87 11.53
CA GLY A 45 -0.33 -31.04 12.69
C GLY A 45 -1.79 -30.54 12.72
N ASP A 46 -2.11 -29.72 13.72
CA ASP A 46 -3.45 -29.19 13.97
C ASP A 46 -3.72 -28.02 13.00
N GLN A 47 -4.31 -28.35 11.86
CA GLN A 47 -4.47 -27.42 10.74
C GLN A 47 -5.62 -26.43 11.03
N ILE A 48 -5.33 -25.14 11.09
CA ILE A 48 -6.36 -24.11 11.17
C ILE A 48 -6.70 -23.65 9.74
N PHE A 49 -7.90 -23.98 9.26
CA PHE A 49 -8.35 -23.73 7.87
C PHE A 49 -7.48 -24.39 6.78
N GLY A 50 -6.80 -25.50 7.09
CA GLY A 50 -5.94 -26.21 6.13
C GLY A 50 -4.61 -25.53 5.84
N LEU A 51 -4.21 -24.56 6.69
CA LEU A 51 -2.91 -23.93 6.69
C LEU A 51 -2.26 -24.09 8.07
N ASP A 52 -1.03 -24.57 8.14
CA ASP A 52 -0.36 -24.84 9.42
C ASP A 52 0.58 -23.69 9.81
N PHE A 53 1.60 -23.41 9.00
CA PHE A 53 2.55 -22.33 9.27
C PHE A 53 2.30 -21.07 8.44
N ALA A 54 1.63 -21.20 7.29
CA ALA A 54 1.35 -20.07 6.38
C ALA A 54 0.38 -19.02 6.97
N TYR A 55 -0.42 -19.40 7.98
CA TYR A 55 -1.36 -18.49 8.66
C TYR A 55 -0.66 -17.30 9.34
N TRP A 56 0.48 -17.53 9.99
CA TRP A 56 1.22 -16.50 10.72
C TRP A 56 1.76 -15.39 9.82
N PRO A 57 2.46 -15.70 8.70
CA PRO A 57 2.83 -14.72 7.69
C PRO A 57 1.63 -13.94 7.15
N ILE A 58 0.53 -14.63 6.80
CA ILE A 58 -0.68 -13.98 6.26
C ILE A 58 -1.22 -12.93 7.23
N LEU A 59 -1.32 -13.26 8.52
CA LEU A 59 -1.79 -12.34 9.56
C LEU A 59 -0.85 -11.16 9.78
N PHE A 60 0.44 -11.45 10.01
CA PHE A 60 1.42 -10.42 10.33
C PHE A 60 1.62 -9.45 9.16
N TRP A 61 1.69 -9.99 7.95
CA TRP A 61 1.84 -9.19 6.74
C TRP A 61 0.54 -8.53 6.30
N GLY A 62 -0.61 -9.17 6.53
CA GLY A 62 -1.93 -8.58 6.27
C GLY A 62 -2.12 -7.26 7.04
N LEU A 63 -1.69 -7.21 8.31
CA LEU A 63 -1.68 -5.99 9.11
C LEU A 63 -0.75 -4.91 8.54
N GLY A 64 0.44 -5.27 8.07
CA GLY A 64 1.37 -4.34 7.43
C GLY A 64 0.81 -3.72 6.14
N VAL A 65 0.19 -4.55 5.28
CA VAL A 65 -0.47 -4.08 4.05
C VAL A 65 -1.67 -3.19 4.37
N MET A 66 -2.49 -3.55 5.36
CA MET A 66 -3.60 -2.70 5.81
C MET A 66 -3.12 -1.34 6.31
N GLY A 67 -2.04 -1.30 7.11
CA GLY A 67 -1.42 -0.05 7.56
C GLY A 67 -0.94 0.82 6.40
N HIS A 68 -0.34 0.20 5.38
CA HIS A 68 0.12 0.91 4.18
C HIS A 68 -1.05 1.43 3.33
N ALA A 69 -2.11 0.64 3.17
CA ALA A 69 -3.34 1.06 2.50
C ALA A 69 -3.96 2.28 3.19
N ILE A 70 -4.02 2.29 4.52
CA ILE A 70 -4.48 3.44 5.32
C ILE A 70 -3.55 4.64 5.10
N SER A 71 -2.23 4.44 5.11
CA SER A 71 -1.25 5.53 4.89
C SER A 71 -1.42 6.19 3.51
N VAL A 72 -1.60 5.41 2.45
CA VAL A 72 -1.82 5.93 1.09
C VAL A 72 -3.15 6.70 1.01
N PHE A 73 -4.24 6.15 1.56
CA PHE A 73 -5.57 6.78 1.50
C PHE A 73 -5.71 8.01 2.41
N VAL A 74 -5.03 8.02 3.56
CA VAL A 74 -5.09 9.12 4.54
C VAL A 74 -4.01 10.17 4.25
N GLY A 75 -2.84 9.78 3.78
CA GLY A 75 -1.74 10.67 3.40
C GLY A 75 -2.14 11.66 2.31
N ASP A 76 -2.93 11.23 1.33
CA ASP A 76 -3.40 12.10 0.24
C ASP A 76 -4.33 13.23 0.75
N ARG A 77 -5.05 13.03 1.87
CA ARG A 77 -5.88 14.08 2.48
C ARG A 77 -5.06 15.17 3.17
N ARG A 78 -3.92 14.82 3.78
CA ARG A 78 -3.06 15.78 4.51
C ARG A 78 -2.25 16.67 3.57
N VAL A 79 -1.84 16.14 2.43
CA VAL A 79 -1.08 16.92 1.43
C VAL A 79 -1.95 18.03 0.82
N ARG A 80 -3.24 17.75 0.55
CA ARG A 80 -4.17 18.76 0.01
C ARG A 80 -4.43 19.92 0.98
N THR A 81 -4.55 19.63 2.27
CA THR A 81 -4.79 20.66 3.30
C THR A 81 -3.58 21.54 3.57
N LEU A 82 -2.36 21.04 3.34
CA LEU A 82 -1.14 21.85 3.42
C LEU A 82 -0.97 22.75 2.18
N ALA A 83 -1.27 22.23 0.99
CA ALA A 83 -1.24 23.00 -0.25
C ALA A 83 -2.24 24.18 -0.24
N GLU A 84 -3.42 24.00 0.38
CA GLU A 84 -4.41 25.07 0.52
C GLU A 84 -4.02 26.14 1.55
N ARG A 85 -3.31 25.75 2.62
CA ARG A 85 -2.84 26.69 3.66
C ARG A 85 -1.74 27.62 3.16
N ASP A 86 -0.85 27.13 2.32
CA ASP A 86 0.24 27.93 1.79
C ASP A 86 -0.26 28.99 0.80
N ARG A 87 -1.23 28.63 -0.05
CA ARG A 87 -1.87 29.54 -1.01
C ARG A 87 -2.61 30.70 -0.33
N SER A 88 -3.23 30.43 0.81
CA SER A 88 -3.97 31.44 1.60
C SER A 88 -3.06 32.51 2.21
N ARG A 89 -1.81 32.18 2.53
CA ARG A 89 -0.84 33.12 3.12
C ARG A 89 -0.33 34.15 2.12
N HIS A 90 -0.18 33.76 0.86
CA HIS A 90 0.25 34.67 -0.21
C HIS A 90 -0.84 35.65 -0.65
N LEU A 91 -2.12 35.32 -0.46
CA LEU A 91 -3.26 36.20 -0.77
C LEU A 91 -3.54 37.24 0.32
N SER A 92 -3.15 36.99 1.57
CA SER A 92 -3.33 37.95 2.68
C SER A 92 -2.20 38.97 2.82
N SER A 93 -1.14 38.85 2.03
CA SER A 93 0.03 39.75 2.05
C SER A 93 0.03 40.80 0.93
N HIS A 94 -1.08 40.96 0.22
CA HIS A 94 -1.33 41.96 -0.82
C HIS A 94 -2.55 42.81 -0.43
#